data_AF-A0A0D7QIB8-F1
#
_entry.id   AF-A0A0D7QIB8-F1
#
_cell.length_a   1.000
_cell.length_b   1.000
_cell.length_c   1.000
_cell.angle_alpha   90.00
_cell.angle_beta   90.00
_cell.angle_gamma   90.00
#
_symmetry.space_group_name_H-M   'P 1'
#
loop_
_entity.id
_entity.type
_entity.pdbx_description
1 polymer ?
#
loop_
_entity_poly.entity_id
_entity_poly.type
_entity_poly.pdbx_seq_one_letter_code
_entity_poly.pdbx_strand_id
1 'polypeptide(L)'
;MAKEKPGTIEVKSFGTHHVITQPNPLRRVLLRVPESDLDDPVGRAEKALAGLSGEFKDWMTVEADRLSAAYAEVQRTGFNRETREELFRAAHDIKGDAATFGYPSAAVAAESLCRIIEHAPDLKAVPPALIAHHINAVQAIVRERTKLDTVVVSSVLSKQLRGVTDEFLTYANRDRPEHLEAILAPSIVPNE
;
A
#
# COMPACT_ATOMS: atom_id res chain seq x y z
N MET A 1 35.66 -40.88 38.41
CA MET A 1 34.95 -40.84 37.12
C MET A 1 34.82 -39.38 36.71
N ALA A 2 35.37 -38.99 35.56
CA ALA A 2 35.44 -37.58 35.15
C ALA A 2 34.08 -37.09 34.65
N LYS A 3 33.61 -35.97 35.21
CA LYS A 3 32.36 -35.30 34.80
C LYS A 3 32.59 -34.65 33.43
N GLU A 4 31.77 -34.97 32.44
CA GLU A 4 31.86 -34.39 31.10
C GLU A 4 31.74 -32.86 31.13
N LYS A 5 32.57 -32.19 30.32
CA LYS A 5 32.63 -30.72 30.24
C LYS A 5 31.35 -30.17 29.62
N PRO A 6 30.81 -29.05 30.13
CA PRO A 6 29.65 -28.39 29.53
C PRO A 6 30.04 -27.79 28.18
N GLY A 7 29.43 -28.25 27.09
CA GLY A 7 29.75 -27.79 25.72
C GLY A 7 30.03 -28.89 24.69
N THR A 8 29.78 -30.16 25.02
CA THR A 8 29.99 -31.27 24.08
C THR A 8 28.78 -31.44 23.16
N ILE A 9 29.03 -31.61 21.86
CA ILE A 9 28.01 -31.87 20.83
C ILE A 9 27.34 -33.23 21.13
N GLU A 10 26.01 -33.27 21.17
CA GLU A 10 25.25 -34.51 21.39
C GLU A 10 24.80 -35.07 20.04
N VAL A 11 25.25 -36.29 19.70
CA VAL A 11 24.84 -36.97 18.46
C VAL A 11 23.95 -38.15 18.82
N LYS A 12 22.69 -38.12 18.36
CA LYS A 12 21.75 -39.25 18.47
C LYS A 12 21.56 -39.91 17.11
N SER A 13 21.89 -41.20 17.03
CA SER A 13 21.67 -42.04 15.87
C SER A 13 20.27 -42.64 15.88
N PHE A 14 19.52 -42.45 14.81
CA PHE A 14 18.27 -43.14 14.52
C PHE A 14 18.47 -44.02 13.29
N GLY A 15 17.59 -45.00 13.09
CA GLY A 15 17.74 -46.01 12.02
C GLY A 15 17.88 -45.44 10.60
N THR A 16 17.41 -44.22 10.36
CA THR A 16 17.47 -43.56 9.05
C THR A 16 18.30 -42.28 9.03
N HIS A 17 18.57 -41.65 10.18
CA HIS A 17 19.18 -40.32 10.26
C HIS A 17 19.93 -40.12 11.58
N HIS A 18 20.80 -39.12 11.61
CA HIS A 18 21.46 -38.66 12.83
C HIS A 18 20.97 -37.26 13.19
N VAL A 19 20.68 -37.04 14.47
CA VAL A 19 20.38 -35.71 15.02
C VAL A 19 21.58 -35.24 15.82
N ILE A 20 22.24 -34.19 15.32
CA ILE A 20 23.39 -33.57 15.97
C ILE A 20 22.90 -32.29 16.65
N THR A 21 22.86 -32.29 17.97
CA THR A 21 22.45 -31.14 18.77
C THR A 21 23.68 -30.41 19.28
N GLN A 22 23.85 -29.15 18.88
CA GLN A 22 24.88 -28.30 19.45
C GLN A 22 24.51 -27.87 20.88
N PRO A 23 25.49 -27.74 21.78
CA PRO A 23 25.23 -27.16 23.10
C PRO A 23 24.75 -25.72 22.94
N ASN A 24 23.72 -25.34 23.68
CA ASN A 24 23.17 -23.98 23.69
C ASN A 24 23.59 -23.23 24.97
N PRO A 25 24.80 -22.66 25.04
CA PRO A 25 25.28 -21.92 26.20
C PRO A 25 24.48 -20.62 26.43
N LEU A 26 23.89 -20.06 25.36
CA LEU A 26 23.08 -18.85 25.41
C LEU A 26 21.80 -19.04 26.23
N ARG A 27 21.31 -20.27 26.38
CA ARG A 27 20.13 -20.58 27.21
C ARG A 27 20.24 -20.13 28.67
N ARG A 28 21.45 -19.99 29.23
CA ARG A 28 21.64 -19.48 30.61
C ARG A 28 21.63 -17.94 30.70
N VAL A 29 21.87 -17.28 29.57
CA VAL A 29 22.01 -15.82 29.46
C VAL A 29 20.71 -15.19 28.96
N LEU A 30 19.87 -15.97 28.28
CA LEU A 30 18.54 -15.54 27.85
C LEU A 30 17.56 -15.59 29.02
N LEU A 31 16.98 -14.44 29.35
CA LEU A 31 15.84 -14.35 30.26
C LEU A 31 14.63 -15.01 29.58
N ARG A 32 14.12 -16.11 30.17
CA ARG A 32 12.84 -16.69 29.74
C ARG A 32 11.72 -15.91 30.40
N VAL A 33 11.04 -15.09 29.62
CA VAL A 33 9.78 -14.47 30.03
C VAL A 33 8.68 -15.54 29.94
N PRO A 34 7.89 -15.79 31.00
CA PRO A 34 6.72 -16.66 30.92
C PRO A 34 5.77 -16.21 29.82
N GLU A 35 5.17 -17.15 29.09
CA GLU A 35 4.22 -16.85 28.00
C GLU A 35 3.01 -16.01 28.49
N SER A 36 2.70 -16.10 29.79
CA SER A 36 1.65 -15.32 30.47
C SER A 36 1.98 -13.84 30.71
N ASP A 37 3.24 -13.43 30.59
CA ASP A 37 3.71 -12.04 30.75
C ASP A 37 4.05 -11.38 29.39
N LEU A 38 3.72 -12.05 28.29
CA LEU A 38 3.82 -11.45 26.96
C LEU A 38 2.66 -10.46 26.80
N ASP A 39 2.97 -9.19 27.09
CA ASP A 39 2.27 -8.06 26.50
C ASP A 39 2.00 -8.38 25.02
N ASP A 40 0.75 -8.30 24.58
CA ASP A 40 0.37 -8.49 23.19
C ASP A 40 0.39 -7.13 22.49
N PRO A 41 1.54 -6.71 21.93
CA PRO A 41 1.65 -5.41 21.28
C PRO A 41 0.72 -5.30 20.06
N VAL A 42 0.42 -6.42 19.39
CA VAL A 42 -0.44 -6.44 18.20
C VAL A 42 -1.88 -6.21 18.62
N GLY A 43 -2.40 -6.99 19.57
CA GLY A 43 -3.76 -6.83 20.07
C GLY A 43 -4.02 -5.44 20.68
N ARG A 44 -3.02 -4.85 21.35
CA ARG A 44 -3.12 -3.45 21.81
C ARG A 44 -3.16 -2.45 20.67
N ALA A 45 -2.33 -2.63 19.63
CA ALA A 45 -2.31 -1.76 18.46
C ALA A 45 -3.65 -1.84 17.70
N GLU A 46 -4.18 -3.04 17.49
CA GLU A 46 -5.49 -3.26 16.86
C GLU A 46 -6.62 -2.61 17.67
N LYS A 47 -6.60 -2.74 19.00
CA LYS A 47 -7.57 -2.09 19.88
C LYS A 47 -7.49 -0.55 19.81
N ALA A 48 -6.28 0.01 19.76
CA ALA A 48 -6.09 1.43 19.59
C ALA A 48 -6.63 1.91 18.23
N LEU A 49 -6.35 1.16 17.16
CA LEU A 49 -6.87 1.44 15.81
C LEU A 49 -8.40 1.38 15.75
N ALA A 50 -9.01 0.37 16.39
CA ALA A 50 -10.46 0.27 16.52
C ALA A 50 -11.05 1.46 17.29
N GLY A 51 -10.34 2.00 18.27
CA GLY A 51 -10.74 3.23 18.98
C GLY A 51 -10.76 4.48 18.10
N LEU A 52 -9.99 4.51 17.02
CA LEU A 52 -9.92 5.62 16.06
C LEU A 52 -10.88 5.45 14.87
N SER A 53 -11.52 4.30 14.70
CA SER A 53 -12.30 4.00 13.49
C SER A 53 -13.47 4.93 13.25
N GLY A 54 -13.97 5.60 14.30
CA GLY A 54 -15.02 6.63 14.19
C GLY A 54 -14.58 7.85 13.37
N GLU A 55 -13.28 8.15 13.37
CA GLU A 55 -12.71 9.33 12.69
C GLU A 55 -12.34 9.05 11.22
N PHE A 56 -12.21 7.76 10.83
CA PHE A 56 -11.69 7.37 9.51
C PHE A 56 -12.49 7.94 8.34
N LYS A 57 -13.81 8.08 8.50
CA LYS A 57 -14.66 8.68 7.47
C LYS A 57 -14.34 10.15 7.26
N ASP A 58 -14.14 10.88 8.34
CA ASP A 58 -13.89 12.32 8.29
C ASP A 58 -12.48 12.59 7.76
N TRP A 59 -11.49 11.81 8.21
CA TRP A 59 -10.12 11.86 7.65
C TRP A 59 -10.10 11.55 6.15
N MET A 60 -10.79 10.50 5.72
CA MET A 60 -10.90 10.17 4.29
C MET A 60 -11.58 11.29 3.49
N THR A 61 -12.56 11.99 4.08
CA THR A 61 -13.22 13.14 3.45
C THR A 61 -12.24 14.31 3.29
N VAL A 62 -11.45 14.61 4.33
CA VAL A 62 -10.40 15.64 4.27
C VAL A 62 -9.37 15.33 3.17
N GLU A 63 -8.89 14.09 3.09
CA GLU A 63 -7.93 13.69 2.05
C GLU A 63 -8.54 13.82 0.65
N ALA A 64 -9.77 13.37 0.45
CA ALA A 64 -10.46 13.49 -0.84
C ALA A 64 -10.63 14.97 -1.24
N ASP A 65 -11.04 15.83 -0.31
CA ASP A 65 -11.22 17.27 -0.56
C ASP A 65 -9.90 17.96 -0.87
N ARG A 66 -8.82 17.59 -0.17
CA ARG A 66 -7.46 18.06 -0.47
C ARG A 66 -7.02 17.66 -1.88
N LEU A 67 -7.28 16.42 -2.30
CA LEU A 67 -7.01 15.97 -3.67
C LEU A 67 -7.76 16.82 -4.71
N SER A 68 -9.05 17.07 -4.47
CA SER A 68 -9.87 17.90 -5.36
C SER A 68 -9.37 19.34 -5.42
N ALA A 69 -8.95 19.92 -4.29
CA ALA A 69 -8.40 21.27 -4.22
C ALA A 69 -7.05 21.37 -4.96
N ALA A 70 -6.16 20.38 -4.80
CA ALA A 70 -4.90 20.32 -5.52
C ALA A 70 -5.11 20.31 -7.04
N TYR A 71 -6.11 19.56 -7.52
CA TYR A 71 -6.43 19.54 -8.95
C TYR A 71 -7.11 20.82 -9.45
N ALA A 72 -7.95 21.46 -8.63
CA ALA A 72 -8.51 22.77 -8.97
C ALA A 72 -7.39 23.81 -9.16
N GLU A 73 -6.34 23.75 -8.33
CA GLU A 73 -5.17 24.59 -8.47
C GLU A 73 -4.38 24.28 -9.75
N VAL A 74 -4.17 23.00 -10.08
CA VAL A 74 -3.60 22.59 -11.39
C VAL A 74 -4.40 23.15 -12.57
N GLN A 75 -5.74 23.14 -12.49
CA GLN A 75 -6.56 23.71 -13.56
C GLN A 75 -6.41 25.22 -13.69
N ARG A 76 -6.15 25.92 -12.57
CA ARG A 76 -6.00 27.38 -12.54
C ARG A 76 -4.62 27.85 -13.01
N THR A 77 -3.55 27.15 -12.63
CA THR A 77 -2.17 27.60 -12.85
C THR A 77 -1.36 26.69 -13.76
N GLY A 78 -1.94 25.57 -14.18
CA GLY A 78 -1.30 24.53 -14.98
C GLY A 78 -0.38 23.63 -14.17
N PHE A 79 0.16 22.60 -14.84
CA PHE A 79 1.19 21.74 -14.26
C PHE A 79 2.52 22.51 -14.15
N ASN A 80 2.93 22.73 -12.91
CA ASN A 80 4.26 23.17 -12.51
C ASN A 80 4.77 22.25 -11.38
N ARG A 81 5.99 22.51 -10.88
CA ARG A 81 6.59 21.67 -9.85
C ARG A 81 5.73 21.57 -8.58
N GLU A 82 5.25 22.70 -8.08
CA GLU A 82 4.49 22.77 -6.83
C GLU A 82 3.11 22.12 -6.97
N THR A 83 2.39 22.41 -8.07
CA THR A 83 1.05 21.85 -8.29
C THR A 83 1.08 20.36 -8.58
N ARG A 84 2.12 19.88 -9.29
CA ARG A 84 2.37 18.45 -9.48
C ARG A 84 2.69 17.75 -8.15
N GLU A 85 3.59 18.32 -7.36
CA GLU A 85 4.00 17.74 -6.07
C GLU A 85 2.84 17.68 -5.08
N GLU A 86 1.98 18.69 -5.02
CA GLU A 86 0.79 18.66 -4.16
C GLU A 86 -0.25 17.65 -4.64
N LEU A 87 -0.55 17.62 -5.94
CA LEU A 87 -1.49 16.63 -6.51
C LEU A 87 -1.00 15.20 -6.24
N PHE A 88 0.30 14.95 -6.43
CA PHE A 88 0.90 13.65 -6.16
C PHE A 88 0.82 13.28 -4.68
N ARG A 89 1.18 14.18 -3.77
CA ARG A 89 1.12 13.91 -2.33
C ARG A 89 -0.29 13.60 -1.87
N ALA A 90 -1.29 14.40 -2.27
CA ALA A 90 -2.68 14.13 -1.93
C ALA A 90 -3.17 12.77 -2.45
N ALA A 91 -2.81 12.38 -3.67
CA ALA A 91 -3.14 11.05 -4.20
C ALA A 91 -2.38 9.93 -3.48
N HIS A 92 -1.11 10.15 -3.12
CA HIS A 92 -0.28 9.17 -2.43
C HIS A 92 -0.76 8.90 -1.00
N ASP A 93 -1.15 9.94 -0.26
CA ASP A 93 -1.70 9.81 1.09
C ASP A 93 -2.99 8.98 1.05
N ILE A 94 -3.91 9.27 0.11
CA ILE A 94 -5.10 8.43 -0.14
C ILE A 94 -4.74 6.98 -0.47
N LYS A 95 -3.73 6.73 -1.31
CA LYS A 95 -3.28 5.37 -1.62
C LYS A 95 -2.91 4.60 -0.35
N GLY A 96 -2.18 5.23 0.58
CA GLY A 96 -1.75 4.60 1.83
C GLY A 96 -2.87 4.46 2.86
N ASP A 97 -3.69 5.49 2.99
CA ASP A 97 -4.69 5.59 4.06
C ASP A 97 -5.99 4.84 3.75
N ALA A 98 -6.39 4.82 2.48
CA ALA A 98 -7.72 4.35 2.09
C ALA A 98 -7.94 2.87 2.44
N ALA A 99 -6.92 2.01 2.37
CA ALA A 99 -7.06 0.61 2.80
C ALA A 99 -7.37 0.51 4.31
N THR A 100 -6.62 1.24 5.14
CA THR A 100 -6.81 1.32 6.60
C THR A 100 -8.18 1.89 6.96
N PHE A 101 -8.64 2.91 6.23
CA PHE A 101 -9.94 3.54 6.48
C PHE A 101 -11.11 2.74 5.88
N GLY A 102 -10.83 1.67 5.12
CA GLY A 102 -11.78 0.75 4.53
C GLY A 102 -12.40 1.21 3.20
N TYR A 103 -11.66 2.00 2.42
CA TYR A 103 -11.97 2.48 1.07
C TYR A 103 -11.03 1.87 0.01
N PRO A 104 -10.88 0.54 -0.11
CA PRO A 104 -9.87 -0.07 -0.99
C PRO A 104 -10.02 0.34 -2.46
N SER A 105 -11.24 0.52 -2.97
CA SER A 105 -11.47 1.00 -4.33
C SER A 105 -10.92 2.42 -4.58
N ALA A 106 -10.91 3.28 -3.55
CA ALA A 106 -10.32 4.61 -3.65
C ALA A 106 -8.79 4.53 -3.68
N ALA A 107 -8.18 3.60 -2.93
CA ALA A 107 -6.74 3.34 -3.00
C ALA A 107 -6.31 2.98 -4.43
N VAL A 108 -7.04 2.09 -5.10
CA VAL A 108 -6.75 1.68 -6.49
C VAL A 108 -6.84 2.85 -7.46
N ALA A 109 -7.87 3.70 -7.33
CA ALA A 109 -8.02 4.89 -8.17
C ALA A 109 -6.88 5.90 -7.92
N ALA A 110 -6.52 6.14 -6.66
CA ALA A 110 -5.45 7.05 -6.30
C ALA A 110 -4.07 6.53 -6.74
N GLU A 111 -3.80 5.24 -6.60
CA GLU A 111 -2.58 4.60 -7.12
C GLU A 111 -2.46 4.75 -8.64
N SER A 112 -3.55 4.52 -9.37
CA SER A 112 -3.62 4.72 -10.82
C SER A 112 -3.31 6.18 -11.20
N LEU A 113 -3.83 7.15 -10.44
CA LEU A 113 -3.50 8.56 -10.61
C LEU A 113 -2.02 8.86 -10.34
N CYS A 114 -1.44 8.30 -9.27
CA CYS A 114 -0.01 8.42 -8.98
C CYS A 114 0.84 7.94 -10.16
N ARG A 115 0.50 6.79 -10.76
CA ARG A 115 1.20 6.26 -11.94
C ARG A 115 1.15 7.22 -13.13
N ILE A 116 0.02 7.88 -13.37
CA ILE A 116 -0.06 8.92 -14.42
C ILE A 116 0.95 10.04 -14.13
N ILE A 117 0.97 10.53 -12.88
CA ILE A 117 1.82 11.67 -12.49
C ILE A 117 3.32 11.31 -12.51
N GLU A 118 3.67 10.07 -12.22
CA GLU A 118 5.05 9.58 -12.19
C GLU A 118 5.57 9.20 -13.58
N HIS A 119 4.74 8.54 -14.39
CA HIS A 119 5.19 7.85 -15.59
C HIS A 119 4.76 8.48 -16.92
N ALA A 120 3.88 9.49 -16.92
CA ALA A 120 3.62 10.23 -18.14
C ALA A 120 4.88 11.00 -18.57
N PRO A 121 5.35 10.86 -19.83
CA PRO A 121 6.54 11.55 -20.32
C PRO A 121 6.36 13.07 -20.34
N ASP A 122 5.14 13.52 -20.65
CA ASP A 122 4.70 14.90 -20.52
C ASP A 122 3.30 14.93 -19.90
N LEU A 123 3.21 15.41 -18.66
CA LEU A 123 1.96 15.57 -17.92
C LEU A 123 0.98 16.52 -18.61
N LYS A 124 1.46 17.49 -19.40
CA LYS A 124 0.60 18.43 -20.14
C LYS A 124 -0.06 17.77 -21.34
N ALA A 125 0.51 16.68 -21.85
CA ALA A 125 -0.06 15.89 -22.94
C ALA A 125 -1.06 14.83 -22.45
N VAL A 126 -1.15 14.58 -21.14
CA VAL A 126 -2.15 13.67 -20.57
C VAL A 126 -3.55 14.26 -20.80
N PRO A 127 -4.52 13.47 -21.30
CA PRO A 127 -5.90 13.93 -21.43
C PRO A 127 -6.43 14.43 -20.08
N PRO A 128 -6.89 15.70 -19.95
CA PRO A 128 -7.36 16.23 -18.68
C PRO A 128 -8.54 15.44 -18.10
N ALA A 129 -9.37 14.86 -18.98
CA ALA A 129 -10.46 13.98 -18.58
C ALA A 129 -9.97 12.73 -17.84
N LEU A 130 -8.83 12.15 -18.22
CA LEU A 130 -8.29 10.96 -17.55
C LEU A 130 -7.95 11.28 -16.09
N ILE A 131 -7.27 12.39 -15.82
CA ILE A 131 -6.94 12.84 -14.46
C ILE A 131 -8.22 13.16 -13.68
N ALA A 132 -9.13 13.94 -14.29
CA ALA A 132 -10.40 14.30 -13.67
C ALA A 132 -11.25 13.08 -13.30
N HIS A 133 -11.28 12.04 -14.13
CA HIS A 133 -12.05 10.82 -13.86
C HIS A 133 -11.52 10.06 -12.64
N HIS A 134 -10.20 10.01 -12.42
CA HIS A 134 -9.64 9.40 -11.21
C HIS A 134 -10.04 10.16 -9.95
N ILE A 135 -9.96 11.49 -9.98
CA ILE A 135 -10.32 12.35 -8.85
C ILE A 135 -11.83 12.26 -8.55
N ASN A 136 -12.66 12.30 -9.59
CA ASN A 136 -14.11 12.14 -9.46
C ASN A 136 -14.48 10.75 -8.93
N ALA A 137 -13.78 9.70 -9.34
CA ALA A 137 -13.98 8.36 -8.80
C ALA A 137 -13.67 8.32 -7.30
N VAL A 138 -12.52 8.86 -6.86
CA VAL A 138 -12.16 8.96 -5.43
C VAL A 138 -13.26 9.71 -4.66
N GLN A 139 -13.67 10.88 -5.15
CA GLN A 139 -14.73 11.69 -4.54
C GLN A 139 -16.06 10.91 -4.42
N ALA A 140 -16.49 10.22 -5.48
CA ALA A 140 -17.72 9.44 -5.46
C ALA A 140 -17.64 8.25 -4.48
N ILE A 141 -16.53 7.53 -4.47
CA ILE A 141 -16.31 6.37 -3.59
C ILE A 141 -16.37 6.80 -2.12
N VAL A 142 -15.72 7.90 -1.78
CA VAL A 142 -15.70 8.41 -0.40
C VAL A 142 -17.10 8.84 0.05
N ARG A 143 -17.87 9.50 -0.83
CA ARG A 143 -19.23 9.97 -0.54
C ARG A 143 -20.26 8.85 -0.44
N GLU A 144 -20.14 7.80 -1.25
CA GLU A 144 -21.19 6.80 -1.44
C GLU A 144 -20.93 5.43 -0.79
N ARG A 145 -19.80 5.24 -0.09
CA ARG A 145 -19.34 3.94 0.47
C ARG A 145 -20.41 3.14 1.23
N THR A 146 -21.41 3.77 1.83
CA THR A 146 -22.40 3.09 2.70
C THR A 146 -23.32 2.12 1.96
N LYS A 147 -23.32 2.11 0.62
CA LYS A 147 -24.18 1.23 -0.20
C LYS A 147 -23.37 0.03 -0.72
N LEU A 148 -23.86 -1.18 -0.48
CA LEU A 148 -23.21 -2.42 -0.92
C LEU A 148 -22.98 -2.44 -2.45
N ASP A 149 -23.97 -1.97 -3.22
CA ASP A 149 -23.88 -1.89 -4.69
C ASP A 149 -22.76 -0.92 -5.15
N THR A 150 -22.53 0.16 -4.40
CA THR A 150 -21.46 1.11 -4.67
C THR A 150 -20.08 0.48 -4.48
N VAL A 151 -19.92 -0.50 -3.57
CA VAL A 151 -18.65 -1.21 -3.38
C VAL A 151 -18.28 -2.02 -4.63
N VAL A 152 -19.24 -2.72 -5.23
CA VAL A 152 -19.02 -3.49 -6.46
C VAL A 152 -18.73 -2.55 -7.64
N VAL A 153 -19.57 -1.53 -7.83
CA VAL A 153 -19.42 -0.56 -8.93
C VAL A 153 -18.09 0.19 -8.82
N SER A 154 -17.69 0.62 -7.63
CA SER A 154 -16.41 1.29 -7.41
C SER A 154 -15.21 0.42 -7.75
N SER A 155 -15.25 -0.87 -7.40
CA SER A 155 -14.17 -1.80 -7.73
C SER A 155 -14.01 -1.94 -9.25
N VAL A 156 -15.12 -2.08 -9.97
CA VAL A 156 -15.11 -2.17 -11.44
C VAL A 156 -14.61 -0.87 -12.07
N LEU A 157 -15.13 0.28 -11.61
CA LEU A 157 -14.74 1.61 -12.10
C LEU A 157 -13.23 1.84 -11.92
N SER A 158 -12.70 1.61 -10.72
CA SER A 158 -11.27 1.81 -10.43
C SER A 158 -10.39 0.89 -11.28
N LYS A 159 -10.80 -0.35 -11.52
CA LYS A 159 -10.09 -1.28 -12.41
C LYS A 159 -10.11 -0.83 -13.88
N GLN A 160 -11.25 -0.35 -14.36
CA GLN A 160 -11.36 0.16 -15.74
C GLN A 160 -10.50 1.41 -15.94
N LEU A 161 -10.53 2.35 -14.99
CA LEU A 161 -9.66 3.53 -15.03
C LEU A 161 -8.18 3.14 -15.05
N ARG A 162 -7.78 2.15 -14.25
CA ARG A 162 -6.43 1.60 -14.28
C ARG A 162 -6.06 1.01 -15.65
N GLY A 163 -6.95 0.24 -16.26
CA GLY A 163 -6.74 -0.31 -17.61
C GLY A 163 -6.51 0.78 -18.66
N VAL A 164 -7.35 1.81 -18.69
CA VAL A 164 -7.20 2.96 -19.60
C VAL A 164 -5.89 3.70 -19.34
N THR A 165 -5.50 3.86 -18.08
CA THR A 165 -4.22 4.46 -17.69
C THR A 165 -3.04 3.64 -18.20
N ASP A 166 -3.05 2.32 -18.03
CA ASP A 166 -1.95 1.46 -18.45
C ASP A 166 -1.82 1.44 -19.99
N GLU A 167 -2.94 1.44 -20.72
CA GLU A 167 -2.95 1.62 -22.19
C GLU A 167 -2.35 2.95 -22.61
N PHE A 168 -2.78 4.05 -21.99
CA PHE A 168 -2.24 5.38 -22.25
C PHE A 168 -0.73 5.45 -21.97
N LEU A 169 -0.28 4.98 -20.81
CA LEU A 169 1.13 5.02 -20.42
C LEU A 169 2.01 4.16 -21.32
N THR A 170 1.51 3.00 -21.76
CA THR A 170 2.20 2.13 -22.71
C THR A 170 2.38 2.84 -24.05
N TYR A 171 1.30 3.45 -24.57
CA TYR A 171 1.37 4.19 -25.83
C TYR A 171 2.28 5.42 -25.73
N ALA A 172 2.16 6.20 -24.65
CA ALA A 172 2.92 7.43 -24.44
C ALA A 172 4.43 7.17 -24.27
N ASN A 173 4.80 6.03 -23.69
CA ASN A 173 6.20 5.65 -23.46
C ASN A 173 6.77 4.67 -24.50
N ARG A 174 6.08 4.42 -25.62
CA ARG A 174 6.51 3.48 -26.67
C ARG A 174 7.94 3.71 -27.18
N ASP A 175 8.39 4.95 -27.14
CA ASP A 175 9.71 5.39 -27.62
C ASP A 175 10.77 5.41 -26.48
N ARG A 176 10.44 4.92 -25.27
CA ARG A 176 11.27 4.91 -24.05
C ARG A 176 11.28 3.51 -23.40
N PRO A 177 11.97 2.52 -24.00
CA PRO A 177 11.85 1.10 -23.62
C PRO A 177 12.25 0.82 -22.17
N GLU A 178 13.26 1.51 -21.63
CA GLU A 178 13.67 1.38 -20.23
C GLU A 178 12.61 1.84 -19.23
N HIS A 179 11.74 2.79 -19.60
CA HIS A 179 10.62 3.23 -18.77
C HIS A 179 9.43 2.25 -18.87
N LEU A 180 9.22 1.61 -20.02
CA LEU A 180 8.15 0.61 -20.18
C LEU A 180 8.37 -0.60 -19.27
N GLU A 181 9.61 -1.08 -19.13
CA GLU A 181 9.92 -2.18 -18.21
C GLU A 181 9.53 -1.85 -16.77
N ALA A 182 9.77 -0.61 -16.31
CA ALA A 182 9.38 -0.17 -14.98
C ALA A 182 7.86 -0.02 -14.80
N ILE A 183 7.14 0.43 -15.84
CA ILE A 183 5.68 0.61 -15.83
C ILE A 183 4.95 -0.75 -15.86
N LEU A 184 5.45 -1.68 -16.68
CA LEU A 184 4.88 -3.00 -16.93
C LEU A 184 5.35 -4.06 -15.93
N ALA A 185 6.36 -3.76 -15.10
CA ALA A 185 6.81 -4.66 -14.05
C ALA A 185 5.62 -5.05 -13.16
N PRO A 186 5.35 -6.35 -12.97
CA PRO A 186 4.31 -6.79 -12.06
C PRO A 186 4.62 -6.29 -10.65
N SER A 187 3.57 -6.03 -9.87
CA SER A 187 3.72 -5.68 -8.46
C SER A 187 4.57 -6.76 -7.77
N ILE A 188 5.66 -6.33 -7.12
CA ILE A 188 6.47 -7.19 -6.24
C ILE A 188 5.77 -7.46 -4.91
N VAL A 189 4.65 -6.79 -4.63
CA VAL A 189 3.77 -7.11 -3.51
C VAL A 189 3.02 -8.40 -3.85
N PRO A 190 3.12 -9.45 -3.04
CA PRO A 190 2.38 -10.70 -3.25
C PRO A 190 0.89 -10.40 -3.41
N ASN A 191 0.24 -11.03 -4.39
CA ASN A 191 -1.21 -11.07 -4.42
C ASN A 191 -1.69 -11.88 -3.21
N GLU A 192 -2.53 -11.29 -2.37
CA GLU A 192 -3.26 -11.99 -1.30
C GLU A 192 -4.25 -13.02 -1.87
#